data_AF-W8BMC4-F1
#
_entry.id   AF-W8BMC4-F1
#
_cell.length_a   1.000
_cell.length_b   1.000
_cell.length_c   1.000
_cell.angle_alpha   90.00
_cell.angle_beta   90.00
_cell.angle_gamma   90.00
#
_symmetry.space_group_name_H-M   'P 1'
#
loop_
_entity.id
_entity.type
_entity.pdbx_description
1 polymer ?
#
loop_
_entity_poly.entity_id
_entity_poly.type
_entity_poly.pdbx_seq_one_letter_code
_entity_poly.pdbx_strand_id
1 'polypeptide(L)'
;MNMAQANSMKQMGSRMLGCAVERMQWSNKMDLIAYGTDRGEVIIQRLNWQKIVTFPSLGEDIAVRSLSWQLDETVLAVGYSNGRVALLDAEREDQISVLNFEDEIKRVYFSKSIKTSDYRSTYRNRTEVC
;
A
#
# COMPACT_ATOMS: atom_id res chain seq x y z
N MET A 1 1.90 7.37 45.62
CA MET A 1 2.67 7.41 44.36
C MET A 1 1.68 7.11 43.23
N ASN A 2 1.33 8.10 42.42
CA ASN A 2 0.36 7.92 41.32
C ASN A 2 1.10 7.36 40.10
N MET A 3 0.80 6.12 39.72
CA MET A 3 1.14 5.61 38.39
C MET A 3 0.21 6.29 37.39
N ALA A 4 0.69 7.34 36.74
CA ALA A 4 0.00 7.88 35.58
C ALA A 4 -0.03 6.80 34.50
N GLN A 5 -1.24 6.43 34.08
CA GLN A 5 -1.48 5.50 32.99
C GLN A 5 -0.82 6.07 31.73
N ALA A 6 0.30 5.48 31.33
CA ALA A 6 1.01 5.89 30.12
C ALA A 6 0.12 5.55 28.92
N ASN A 7 -0.34 6.56 28.20
CA ASN A 7 -0.97 6.36 26.90
C ASN A 7 0.07 5.71 25.97
N SER A 8 -0.22 4.51 25.49
CA SER A 8 0.68 3.72 24.66
C SER A 8 0.88 4.28 23.25
N MET A 9 0.11 5.31 22.87
CA MET A 9 0.15 5.94 21.55
C MET A 9 0.25 7.47 21.67
N LYS A 10 1.14 8.07 20.87
CA LYS A 10 1.30 9.51 20.70
C LYS A 10 0.71 9.93 19.35
N GLN A 11 -0.18 10.91 19.34
CA GLN A 11 -0.65 11.50 18.09
C GLN A 11 0.49 12.27 17.41
N MET A 12 0.82 11.88 16.17
CA MET A 12 1.89 12.49 15.39
C MET A 12 1.40 13.62 14.47
N GLY A 13 0.11 13.63 14.11
CA GLY A 13 -0.51 14.69 13.32
C GLY A 13 -1.99 14.44 13.03
N SER A 14 -2.65 15.42 12.43
CA SER A 14 -4.01 15.33 11.89
C SER A 14 -4.12 16.22 10.66
N ARG A 15 -4.81 15.74 9.62
CA ARG A 15 -5.07 16.50 8.41
C ARG A 15 -6.47 16.19 7.89
N MET A 16 -7.22 17.23 7.59
CA MET A 16 -8.49 17.11 6.87
C MET A 16 -8.20 17.11 5.36
N LEU A 17 -8.75 16.12 4.65
CA LEU A 17 -8.64 16.01 3.20
C LEU A 17 -9.91 16.58 2.55
N GLY A 18 -9.75 17.27 1.41
CA GLY A 18 -10.86 17.85 0.64
C GLY A 18 -11.51 16.88 -0.34
N CYS A 19 -11.23 15.58 -0.21
CA CYS A 19 -11.73 14.49 -1.04
C CYS A 19 -11.88 13.23 -0.19
N ALA A 20 -12.70 12.29 -0.64
CA ALA A 20 -12.77 10.99 0.02
C ALA A 20 -11.54 10.14 -0.33
N VAL A 21 -11.04 9.42 0.66
CA VAL A 21 -10.01 8.40 0.47
C VAL A 21 -10.69 7.05 0.45
N GLU A 22 -10.62 6.36 -0.68
CA GLU A 22 -11.31 5.08 -0.87
C GLU A 22 -10.40 3.87 -0.59
N ARG A 23 -9.09 4.03 -0.80
CA ARG A 23 -8.08 2.99 -0.58
C ARG A 23 -6.87 3.59 0.10
N MET A 24 -6.26 2.84 1.01
CA MET A 24 -5.08 3.28 1.74
C MET A 24 -4.23 2.08 2.12
N GLN A 25 -2.91 2.23 2.07
CA GLN A 25 -1.98 1.21 2.50
C GLN A 25 -0.65 1.80 2.99
N TRP A 26 -0.23 1.35 4.16
CA TRP A 26 1.11 1.60 4.68
C TRP A 26 2.17 0.82 3.90
N SER A 27 3.32 1.45 3.68
CA SER A 27 4.53 0.72 3.33
C SER A 27 4.92 -0.19 4.50
N ASN A 28 5.36 -1.41 4.19
CA ASN A 28 5.79 -2.36 5.22
C ASN A 28 7.21 -2.06 5.76
N LYS A 29 7.93 -1.11 5.16
CA LYS A 29 9.34 -0.83 5.46
C LYS A 29 9.61 0.62 5.79
N MET A 30 8.97 1.55 5.08
CA MET A 30 9.18 2.99 5.24
C MET A 30 8.03 3.64 6.02
N ASP A 31 8.21 4.86 6.49
CA ASP A 31 7.16 5.69 7.09
C ASP A 31 6.22 6.30 6.03
N LEU A 32 5.95 5.56 4.95
CA LEU A 32 5.12 5.99 3.83
C LEU A 32 3.71 5.44 3.93
N ILE A 33 2.75 6.24 3.51
CA ILE A 33 1.37 5.85 3.28
C ILE A 33 0.98 6.22 1.86
N ALA A 34 0.46 5.24 1.13
CA ALA A 34 -0.18 5.46 -0.16
C ALA A 34 -1.69 5.46 0.02
N TYR A 35 -2.39 6.34 -0.70
CA TYR A 35 -3.83 6.32 -0.73
C TYR A 35 -4.40 6.78 -2.07
N GLY A 36 -5.53 6.18 -2.45
CA GLY A 36 -6.31 6.50 -3.63
C GLY A 36 -7.53 7.35 -3.28
N THR A 37 -7.81 8.38 -4.07
CA THR A 37 -8.95 9.27 -3.88
C THR A 37 -10.16 8.83 -4.71
N ASP A 38 -11.34 9.35 -4.36
CA ASP A 38 -12.57 9.29 -5.16
C ASP A 38 -12.42 9.91 -6.56
N ARG A 39 -11.37 10.73 -6.79
CA ARG A 39 -11.04 11.32 -8.10
C ARG A 39 -10.12 10.43 -8.95
N GLY A 40 -9.68 9.29 -8.44
CA GLY A 40 -8.75 8.39 -9.15
C GLY A 40 -7.27 8.75 -9.01
N GLU A 41 -6.94 9.76 -8.20
CA GLU A 41 -5.54 10.13 -7.91
C GLU A 41 -4.92 9.15 -6.92
N VAL A 42 -3.60 8.95 -7.01
CA VAL A 42 -2.83 8.20 -6.00
C VAL A 42 -1.81 9.12 -5.37
N ILE A 43 -1.85 9.24 -4.06
CA ILE A 43 -0.92 10.09 -3.30
C ILE A 43 -0.05 9.21 -2.44
N ILE A 44 1.25 9.50 -2.43
CA ILE A 44 2.21 8.92 -1.50
C ILE A 44 2.74 10.05 -0.61
N GLN A 45 2.71 9.83 0.70
CA GLN A 45 3.19 10.80 1.68
C GLN A 45 3.84 10.10 2.89
N ARG A 46 4.58 10.85 3.70
CA ARG A 46 5.17 10.40 4.96
C ARG A 46 4.14 10.43 6.10
N LEU A 47 4.45 9.74 7.21
CA LEU A 47 3.64 9.71 8.44
C LEU A 47 3.41 11.11 9.04
N ASN A 48 4.34 12.03 8.84
CA ASN A 48 4.25 13.43 9.28
C ASN A 48 3.43 14.34 8.35
N TRP A 49 2.68 13.77 7.40
CA TRP A 49 1.87 14.48 6.39
C TRP A 49 2.67 15.24 5.32
N GLN A 50 3.98 15.06 5.26
CA GLN A 50 4.79 15.53 4.14
C GLN A 50 4.45 14.73 2.89
N LYS A 51 3.78 15.37 1.92
CA LYS A 51 3.48 14.77 0.62
C LYS A 51 4.78 14.55 -0.15
N ILE A 52 4.94 13.35 -0.71
CA ILE A 52 6.05 13.00 -1.61
C ILE A 52 5.60 13.27 -3.03
N VAL A 53 4.61 12.52 -3.52
CA VAL A 53 4.15 12.60 -4.90
C VAL A 53 2.63 12.43 -5.00
N THR A 54 2.04 13.08 -6.01
CA THR A 54 0.68 12.84 -6.47
C THR A 54 0.75 12.31 -7.90
N PHE A 55 0.30 11.08 -8.11
CA PHE A 55 0.05 10.54 -9.43
C PHE A 55 -1.36 10.91 -9.86
N PRO A 56 -1.52 11.56 -11.02
CA PRO A 56 -2.81 12.10 -11.45
C PRO A 56 -3.80 10.98 -11.77
N SER A 57 -5.07 11.34 -11.80
CA SER A 57 -6.13 10.46 -12.31
C SER A 57 -5.87 10.07 -13.77
N LEU A 58 -6.30 8.87 -14.13
CA LEU A 58 -6.16 8.33 -15.48
C LEU A 58 -7.30 8.76 -16.43
N GLY A 59 -8.30 9.49 -15.92
CA GLY A 59 -9.46 9.96 -16.66
C GLY A 59 -10.68 10.08 -15.77
N GLU A 60 -11.80 10.50 -16.35
CA GLU A 60 -13.08 10.57 -15.65
C GLU A 60 -13.58 9.17 -15.26
N ASP A 61 -14.16 9.04 -14.07
CA ASP A 61 -14.75 7.82 -13.51
C ASP A 61 -13.80 6.59 -13.39
N ILE A 62 -12.48 6.80 -13.46
CA ILE A 62 -11.50 5.74 -13.22
C ILE A 62 -11.12 5.71 -11.74
N ALA A 63 -11.65 4.73 -11.01
CA ALA A 63 -11.42 4.56 -9.58
C ALA A 63 -10.16 3.74 -9.28
N VAL A 64 -9.48 4.09 -8.18
CA VAL A 64 -8.41 3.28 -7.60
C VAL A 64 -9.03 2.11 -6.83
N ARG A 65 -8.83 0.88 -7.32
CA ARG A 65 -9.44 -0.32 -6.74
C ARG A 65 -8.56 -1.03 -5.74
N SER A 66 -7.24 -0.99 -5.94
CA SER A 66 -6.30 -1.70 -5.11
C SER A 66 -4.93 -1.01 -5.08
N LEU A 67 -4.28 -1.12 -3.93
CA LEU A 67 -2.90 -0.69 -3.69
C LEU A 67 -2.13 -1.89 -3.13
N SER A 68 -0.90 -2.10 -3.61
CA SER A 68 0.03 -3.04 -2.99
C SER A 68 1.45 -2.54 -3.07
N TRP A 69 2.07 -2.27 -1.93
CA TRP A 69 3.51 -2.03 -1.85
C TRP A 69 4.28 -3.30 -2.18
N GLN A 70 5.36 -3.15 -2.96
CA GLN A 70 6.38 -4.17 -3.10
C GLN A 70 7.11 -4.34 -1.78
N LEU A 71 7.54 -5.57 -1.51
CA LEU A 71 8.24 -5.89 -0.29
C LEU A 71 9.67 -5.37 -0.35
N ASP A 72 10.04 -4.60 0.67
CA ASP A 72 11.38 -4.04 0.87
C ASP A 72 11.86 -3.00 -0.16
N GLU A 73 10.98 -2.54 -1.05
CA GLU A 73 11.25 -1.56 -2.11
C GLU A 73 10.32 -0.33 -2.01
N THR A 74 10.51 0.64 -2.91
CA THR A 74 9.75 1.90 -3.03
C THR A 74 8.61 1.80 -4.03
N VAL A 75 8.41 0.63 -4.63
CA VAL A 75 7.43 0.42 -5.69
C VAL A 75 6.05 0.12 -5.12
N LEU A 76 5.03 0.72 -5.71
CA LEU A 76 3.62 0.53 -5.42
C LEU A 76 2.90 0.06 -6.68
N ALA A 77 2.22 -1.08 -6.61
CA ALA A 77 1.26 -1.49 -7.61
C ALA A 77 -0.11 -0.87 -7.34
N VAL A 78 -0.72 -0.29 -8.37
CA VAL A 78 -2.06 0.28 -8.32
C VAL A 78 -2.93 -0.39 -9.36
N GLY A 79 -4.06 -0.95 -8.93
CA GLY A 79 -5.09 -1.48 -9.82
C GLY A 79 -6.24 -0.48 -9.97
N TYR A 80 -6.67 -0.25 -11.20
CA TYR A 80 -7.73 0.70 -11.55
C TYR A 80 -8.99 0.02 -12.11
N SER A 81 -10.12 0.74 -12.08
CA SER A 81 -11.41 0.22 -12.58
C SER A 81 -11.44 -0.04 -14.08
N ASN A 82 -10.56 0.58 -14.87
CA ASN A 82 -10.49 0.42 -16.32
C ASN A 82 -9.57 -0.73 -16.78
N GLY A 83 -9.20 -1.63 -15.87
CA GLY A 83 -8.30 -2.74 -16.19
C GLY A 83 -6.82 -2.37 -16.26
N ARG A 84 -6.44 -1.12 -15.96
CA ARG A 84 -5.04 -0.73 -15.87
C ARG A 84 -4.43 -1.14 -14.53
N VAL A 85 -3.20 -1.66 -14.56
CA VAL A 85 -2.30 -1.77 -13.41
C VAL A 85 -1.07 -0.91 -13.65
N ALA A 86 -0.78 0.03 -12.76
CA ALA A 86 0.42 0.85 -12.81
C ALA A 86 1.41 0.43 -11.72
N LEU A 87 2.71 0.42 -12.05
CA LEU A 87 3.80 0.34 -11.09
C LEU A 87 4.40 1.73 -10.91
N LEU A 88 4.34 2.24 -9.69
CA LEU A 88 4.74 3.60 -9.32
C LEU A 88 5.92 3.53 -8.37
N ASP A 89 6.95 4.34 -8.59
CA ASP A 89 8.11 4.43 -7.70
C ASP A 89 8.00 5.67 -6.82
N ALA A 90 7.97 5.48 -5.50
CA ALA A 90 7.91 6.58 -4.55
C ALA A 90 9.24 7.36 -4.43
N GLU A 91 10.38 6.74 -4.74
CA GLU A 91 11.70 7.40 -4.66
C GLU A 91 11.99 8.21 -5.92
N ARG A 92 11.63 7.66 -7.08
CA ARG A 92 11.80 8.35 -8.38
C ARG A 92 10.65 9.29 -8.72
N GLU A 93 9.55 9.21 -7.96
CA GLU A 93 8.31 9.97 -8.18
C GLU A 93 7.74 9.77 -9.59
N ASP A 94 7.89 8.56 -10.15
CA ASP A 94 7.58 8.27 -11.55
C ASP A 94 6.86 6.93 -11.72
N GLN A 95 6.16 6.79 -12.84
CA GLN A 95 5.54 5.53 -13.25
C GLN A 95 6.56 4.66 -13.99
N ILE A 96 6.88 3.51 -13.40
CA ILE A 96 7.83 2.54 -13.96
C ILE A 96 7.22 1.79 -15.15
N SER A 97 5.99 1.30 -14.99
CA SER A 97 5.37 0.42 -15.98
C SER A 97 3.86 0.40 -15.88
N VAL A 98 3.24 -0.10 -16.95
CA VAL A 98 1.79 -0.25 -17.09
C VAL A 98 1.48 -1.60 -17.70
N LEU A 99 0.51 -2.28 -17.10
CA LEU A 99 -0.14 -3.46 -17.65
C LEU A 99 -1.62 -3.12 -17.88
N ASN A 100 -2.19 -3.60 -18.98
CA ASN A 100 -3.60 -3.40 -19.28
C ASN A 100 -4.29 -4.76 -19.40
N PHE A 101 -5.47 -4.84 -18.81
CA PHE A 101 -6.35 -6.00 -18.82
C PHE A 101 -7.72 -5.57 -19.37
N GLU A 102 -8.47 -6.51 -19.93
CA GLU A 102 -9.78 -6.23 -20.54
C GLU A 102 -10.85 -5.87 -19.49
N ASP A 103 -10.73 -6.46 -18.31
CA ASP A 103 -11.68 -6.30 -17.20
C ASP A 103 -11.13 -5.41 -16.08
N GLU A 104 -12.04 -4.87 -15.28
CA GLU A 104 -11.71 -4.15 -14.05
C GLU A 104 -10.77 -4.93 -13.13
N ILE A 105 -9.75 -4.22 -12.60
CA ILE A 105 -8.88 -4.77 -11.57
C ILE A 105 -9.57 -4.71 -10.22
N LYS A 106 -9.88 -5.87 -9.63
CA LYS A 106 -10.44 -5.93 -8.28
C LYS A 106 -9.37 -5.76 -7.21
N ARG A 107 -8.25 -6.46 -7.36
CA ARG A 107 -7.17 -6.56 -6.37
C ARG A 107 -5.82 -6.81 -7.04
N VAL A 108 -4.76 -6.21 -6.49
CA VAL A 108 -3.36 -6.50 -6.79
C VAL A 108 -2.62 -6.74 -5.50
N TYR A 109 -1.67 -7.68 -5.49
CA TYR A 109 -0.84 -7.98 -4.33
C TYR A 109 0.58 -8.36 -4.75
N PHE A 110 1.56 -7.71 -4.14
CA PHE A 110 2.90 -8.25 -4.06
C PHE A 110 2.96 -9.32 -2.99
N SER A 111 3.67 -10.41 -3.28
CA SER A 111 3.91 -11.50 -2.34
C SER A 111 5.40 -11.79 -2.26
N LYS A 112 5.84 -12.37 -1.14
CA LYS A 112 7.19 -12.93 -1.05
C LYS A 112 7.22 -14.22 -1.85
N SER A 113 8.32 -14.43 -2.57
CA SER A 113 8.63 -15.76 -3.08
C SER A 113 8.72 -16.73 -1.92
N ILE A 114 7.87 -17.74 -1.91
CA ILE A 114 7.94 -18.84 -0.95
C ILE A 114 8.99 -19.81 -1.48
N LYS A 115 10.10 -20.00 -0.77
CA LYS A 115 11.03 -21.07 -1.13
C LYS A 115 10.44 -22.40 -0.69
N THR A 116 10.53 -23.41 -1.54
CA THR A 116 10.11 -24.78 -1.23
C THR A 116 10.82 -25.36 0.02
N SER A 117 11.98 -24.84 0.43
CA SER A 117 12.60 -25.22 1.71
C SER A 117 11.75 -24.83 2.93
N ASP A 118 10.99 -23.74 2.84
CA ASP A 118 10.32 -23.11 3.97
C ASP A 118 9.02 -23.85 4.35
N TYR A 119 8.48 -24.68 3.45
CA TYR A 119 7.38 -25.59 3.78
C TYR A 119 7.83 -26.69 4.76
N ARG A 120 9.08 -27.15 4.64
CA ARG A 120 9.58 -28.30 5.43
C ARG A 120 9.85 -27.94 6.88
N SER A 121 10.13 -26.69 7.20
CA SER A 121 10.33 -26.22 8.57
C SER A 121 9.01 -25.87 9.25
N THR A 122 8.05 -25.31 8.52
CA THR A 122 6.79 -24.78 9.10
C THR A 122 5.83 -25.89 9.53
N TYR A 123 5.86 -27.07 8.89
CA TYR A 123 4.91 -28.17 9.18
C TYR A 123 5.51 -29.37 9.91
N ARG A 124 6.79 -29.36 10.29
CA ARG A 124 7.45 -30.55 10.88
C ARG A 124 7.48 -30.62 12.40
N ASN A 125 6.98 -29.64 13.16
CA ASN A 125 6.94 -29.75 14.62
C ASN A 125 5.55 -29.48 15.21
N ARG A 126 4.65 -30.48 15.07
CA ARG A 126 3.48 -30.62 15.95
C ARG A 126 3.16 -32.06 16.35
N THR A 127 4.12 -32.99 16.25
CA THR A 127 3.93 -34.41 16.64
C THR A 127 5.00 -34.99 17.57
N GLU A 128 5.85 -34.17 18.19
CA GLU A 128 6.68 -34.63 19.32
C GLU A 128 6.06 -34.14 20.64
N VAL A 129 4.89 -34.71 20.96
CA VAL A 129 4.40 -34.84 22.33
C VAL A 129 3.99 -36.30 22.49
N CYS A 130 4.93 -37.12 22.99
CA CYS A 130 4.71 -38.39 23.68
C CYS A 130 5.89 -38.58 24.63
#